data_AF-A0AAE0IL32-F1
#
_entry.id   AF-A0AAE0IL32-F1
#
_cell.length_a   1.000
_cell.length_b   1.000
_cell.length_c   1.000
_cell.angle_alpha   90.00
_cell.angle_beta   90.00
_cell.angle_gamma   90.00
#
_symmetry.space_group_name_H-M   'P 1'
#
loop_
_entity.id
_entity.type
_entity.pdbx_description
1 polymer ?
#
loop_
_entity_poly.entity_id
_entity_poly.type
_entity_poly.pdbx_seq_one_letter_code
_entity_poly.pdbx_strand_id
1 'polypeptide(L)'
;MSTSKSGSRRPKVILFDIGGVCVLSPFQSILDYELSLGIPPGWVNYSLSKTAPSGFWHRLEMGEIPMDAHFFAGFNKDLRDPARWEAFYRAQQARHPGLLPRDIPPVPEIDGEWLFFDMMSAARSPDPWMFPALKSLKASGKYIVAALSNTVIFPPDHEYSLEGDFFKDPVRSLFDVFVSSAHVGLRKPDPKIYQLALEKVDAFARANAQTDRGRELGWAEGVHAEDIVFLDDIGENLKAAKNTGFQTIKVPLGKAFEAVEELERLTGLALASNHPKIPITPDYHVKAKI
;
A
#
# COMPACT_ATOMS: atom_id res chain seq x y z
N MET A 1 -36.37 11.60 26.58
CA MET A 1 -35.00 12.07 26.28
C MET A 1 -34.43 11.15 25.21
N SER A 2 -34.38 11.65 23.97
CA SER A 2 -33.87 10.91 22.82
C SER A 2 -32.35 10.95 22.85
N THR A 3 -31.71 9.79 22.99
CA THR A 3 -30.26 9.66 22.82
C THR A 3 -29.96 9.79 21.33
N SER A 4 -29.50 10.97 20.92
CA SER A 4 -28.93 11.17 19.59
C SER A 4 -27.77 10.21 19.41
N LYS A 5 -27.90 9.26 18.46
CA LYS A 5 -26.76 8.52 17.94
C LYS A 5 -25.68 9.54 17.59
N SER A 6 -24.50 9.41 18.17
CA SER A 6 -23.34 10.23 17.86
C SER A 6 -23.12 10.20 16.34
N GLY A 7 -23.39 11.31 15.66
CA GLY A 7 -23.04 11.43 14.25
C GLY A 7 -21.53 11.22 14.14
N SER A 8 -21.12 10.24 13.34
CA SER A 8 -19.70 10.00 13.03
C SER A 8 -19.05 11.33 12.65
N ARG A 9 -18.08 11.80 13.44
CA ARG A 9 -17.31 13.01 13.14
C ARG A 9 -16.65 12.79 11.77
N ARG A 10 -16.87 13.71 10.82
CA ARG A 10 -16.24 13.63 9.50
C ARG A 10 -14.72 13.76 9.67
N PRO A 11 -13.91 12.96 8.95
CA PRO A 11 -12.46 13.05 9.05
C PRO A 11 -11.96 14.41 8.55
N LYS A 12 -10.87 14.91 9.13
CA LYS A 12 -10.11 16.06 8.61
C LYS A 12 -9.09 15.63 7.56
N VAL A 13 -8.60 14.39 7.66
CA VAL A 13 -7.53 13.84 6.82
C VAL A 13 -7.98 12.54 6.17
N ILE A 14 -7.70 12.41 4.88
CA ILE A 14 -7.80 11.14 4.16
C ILE A 14 -6.36 10.74 3.80
N LEU A 15 -5.86 9.70 4.47
CA LEU A 15 -4.51 9.19 4.36
C LEU A 15 -4.51 7.93 3.47
N PHE A 16 -3.65 7.88 2.48
CA PHE A 16 -3.59 6.79 1.51
C PHE A 16 -2.25 6.06 1.56
N ASP A 17 -2.27 4.73 1.46
CA ASP A 17 -1.16 4.04 0.83
C ASP A 17 -1.13 4.33 -0.68
N ILE A 18 -0.01 4.03 -1.32
CA ILE A 18 0.18 4.25 -2.75
C ILE A 18 0.02 2.93 -3.51
N GLY A 19 0.94 1.98 -3.31
CA GLY A 19 0.92 0.69 -4.01
C GLY A 19 -0.36 -0.10 -3.72
N GLY A 20 -1.07 -0.55 -4.75
CA GLY A 20 -2.34 -1.29 -4.60
C GLY A 20 -3.54 -0.45 -4.16
N VAL A 21 -3.36 0.86 -3.97
CA VAL A 21 -4.42 1.81 -3.59
C VAL A 21 -4.56 2.92 -4.63
N CYS A 22 -3.57 3.80 -4.76
CA CYS A 22 -3.58 4.90 -5.73
C CYS A 22 -3.00 4.48 -7.08
N VAL A 23 -2.15 3.46 -7.09
CA VAL A 23 -1.57 2.82 -8.28
C VAL A 23 -1.83 1.32 -8.20
N LEU A 24 -1.69 0.62 -9.34
CA LEU A 24 -1.87 -0.82 -9.38
C LEU A 24 -0.95 -1.55 -8.40
N SER A 25 -1.42 -2.69 -7.88
CA SER A 25 -0.67 -3.46 -6.88
C SER A 25 0.48 -4.22 -7.52
N PRO A 26 1.70 -4.19 -6.94
CA PRO A 26 2.81 -5.04 -7.39
C PRO A 26 2.59 -6.53 -7.08
N PHE A 27 1.53 -6.89 -6.33
CA PHE A 27 1.24 -8.30 -6.01
C PHE A 27 0.86 -9.14 -7.24
N GLN A 28 0.32 -8.52 -8.29
CA GLN A 28 0.05 -9.26 -9.53
C GLN A 28 1.35 -9.68 -10.21
N SER A 29 2.36 -8.80 -10.27
CA SER A 29 3.71 -9.12 -10.76
C SER A 29 4.35 -10.28 -10.00
N ILE A 30 4.23 -10.30 -8.67
CA ILE A 30 4.71 -11.41 -7.84
C ILE A 30 4.00 -12.70 -8.22
N LEU A 31 2.67 -12.68 -8.32
CA LEU A 31 1.87 -13.87 -8.62
C LEU A 31 2.22 -14.44 -10.01
N ASP A 32 2.24 -13.58 -11.03
CA ASP A 32 2.55 -13.99 -12.40
C ASP A 32 3.96 -14.57 -12.51
N TYR A 33 4.91 -13.96 -11.80
CA TYR A 33 6.29 -14.45 -11.74
C TYR A 33 6.40 -15.81 -11.05
N GLU A 34 5.77 -15.98 -9.88
CA GLU A 34 5.74 -17.26 -9.17
C GLU A 34 5.13 -18.38 -10.06
N LEU A 35 4.00 -18.10 -10.71
CA LEU A 35 3.34 -19.05 -11.60
C LEU A 35 4.20 -19.40 -12.81
N SER A 36 4.93 -18.43 -13.39
CA SER A 36 5.82 -18.66 -14.52
C SER A 36 6.97 -19.63 -14.20
N LEU A 37 7.36 -19.70 -12.93
CA LEU A 37 8.42 -20.58 -12.43
C LEU A 37 7.87 -21.88 -11.81
N GLY A 38 6.55 -22.11 -11.85
CA GLY A 38 5.91 -23.26 -11.22
C GLY A 38 5.99 -23.24 -9.68
N ILE A 39 6.20 -22.06 -9.09
CA ILE A 39 6.25 -21.86 -7.64
C ILE A 39 4.81 -21.81 -7.11
N PRO A 40 4.46 -22.55 -6.04
CA PRO A 40 3.17 -22.39 -5.39
C PRO A 40 2.98 -20.94 -4.92
N PRO A 41 1.83 -20.30 -5.20
CA PRO A 41 1.65 -18.88 -4.89
C PRO A 41 1.91 -18.50 -3.43
N GLY A 42 2.56 -17.35 -3.24
CA GLY A 42 2.83 -16.73 -1.95
C GLY A 42 4.23 -16.98 -1.39
N TRP A 43 5.16 -17.56 -2.16
CA TRP A 43 6.54 -17.77 -1.74
C TRP A 43 7.29 -16.46 -1.46
N VAL A 44 7.22 -15.49 -2.36
CA VAL A 44 7.90 -14.20 -2.23
C VAL A 44 7.39 -13.48 -0.98
N ASN A 45 6.06 -13.39 -0.82
CA ASN A 45 5.43 -12.79 0.35
C ASN A 45 5.77 -13.54 1.64
N TYR A 46 5.82 -14.87 1.60
CA TYR A 46 6.27 -15.68 2.74
C TYR A 46 7.71 -15.34 3.12
N SER A 47 8.64 -15.29 2.16
CA SER A 47 10.05 -15.00 2.43
C SER A 47 10.25 -13.58 2.97
N LEU A 48 9.56 -12.59 2.40
CA LEU A 48 9.51 -11.22 2.95
C LEU A 48 9.02 -11.23 4.40
N SER A 49 7.89 -11.89 4.69
CA SER A 49 7.36 -11.96 6.06
C SER A 49 8.33 -12.61 7.07
N LYS A 50 9.14 -13.58 6.63
CA LYS A 50 10.07 -14.32 7.50
C LYS A 50 11.41 -13.63 7.70
N THR A 51 11.77 -12.72 6.81
CA THR A 51 12.99 -11.91 6.91
C THR A 51 12.72 -10.57 7.61
N ALA A 52 11.45 -10.19 7.80
CA ALA A 52 11.08 -9.01 8.57
C ALA A 52 11.63 -9.07 10.03
N PRO A 53 12.05 -7.93 10.61
CA PRO A 53 12.11 -6.61 10.00
C PRO A 53 13.47 -6.30 9.31
N SER A 54 14.42 -7.24 9.29
CA SER A 54 15.82 -6.98 8.90
C SER A 54 16.21 -7.51 7.52
N GLY A 55 15.28 -8.07 6.76
CA GLY A 55 15.52 -8.54 5.38
C GLY A 55 15.92 -7.40 4.46
N PHE A 56 16.63 -7.72 3.37
CA PHE A 56 17.16 -6.70 2.45
C PHE A 56 16.08 -5.79 1.89
N TRP A 57 14.89 -6.33 1.59
CA TRP A 57 13.73 -5.53 1.17
C TRP A 57 13.30 -4.50 2.23
N HIS A 58 13.23 -4.90 3.50
CA HIS A 58 12.82 -4.02 4.60
C HIS A 58 13.84 -2.91 4.82
N ARG A 59 15.12 -3.26 4.79
CA ARG A 59 16.23 -2.30 4.92
C ARG A 59 16.24 -1.29 3.78
N LEU A 60 15.96 -1.73 2.55
CA LEU A 60 15.78 -0.84 1.40
C LEU A 60 14.57 0.09 1.60
N GLU A 61 13.42 -0.45 2.01
CA GLU A 61 12.21 0.35 2.27
C GLU A 61 12.37 1.32 3.44
N MET A 62 13.32 1.08 4.35
CA MET A 62 13.68 2.01 5.43
C MET A 62 14.83 2.95 5.04
N GLY A 63 15.37 2.86 3.82
CA GLY A 63 16.50 3.69 3.38
C GLY A 63 17.81 3.41 4.13
N GLU A 64 17.92 2.25 4.79
CA GLU A 64 19.13 1.84 5.53
C GLU A 64 20.25 1.36 4.59
N ILE A 65 19.88 0.92 3.39
CA ILE A 65 20.81 0.51 2.34
C ILE A 65 20.40 1.13 1.00
N PRO A 66 21.36 1.46 0.13
CA PRO A 66 21.06 1.97 -1.21
C PRO A 66 20.53 0.85 -2.13
N MET A 67 19.85 1.25 -3.21
CA MET A 67 19.48 0.36 -4.30
C MET A 67 20.70 0.12 -5.21
N ASP A 68 21.47 -0.92 -4.92
CA ASP A 68 22.66 -1.28 -5.67
C ASP A 68 22.83 -2.80 -5.81
N ALA A 69 23.95 -3.24 -6.38
CA ALA A 69 24.28 -4.66 -6.52
C ALA A 69 24.33 -5.41 -5.18
N HIS A 70 24.66 -4.74 -4.07
CA HIS A 70 24.66 -5.35 -2.75
C HIS A 70 23.24 -5.62 -2.27
N PHE A 71 22.31 -4.69 -2.47
CA PHE A 71 20.89 -4.92 -2.22
C PHE A 71 20.37 -6.12 -3.03
N PHE A 72 20.59 -6.15 -4.34
CA PHE A 72 20.07 -7.23 -5.19
C PHE A 72 20.67 -8.59 -4.84
N ALA A 73 21.97 -8.67 -4.53
CA ALA A 73 22.59 -9.91 -4.05
C ALA A 73 21.96 -10.40 -2.74
N GLY A 74 21.70 -9.49 -1.81
CA GLY A 74 21.05 -9.80 -0.53
C GLY A 74 19.57 -10.19 -0.68
N PHE A 75 18.82 -9.51 -1.54
CA PHE A 75 17.43 -9.83 -1.82
C PHE A 75 17.28 -11.20 -2.48
N ASN A 76 18.16 -11.52 -3.45
CA ASN A 76 18.23 -12.86 -4.01
C ASN A 76 18.56 -13.91 -2.95
N LYS A 77 19.50 -13.64 -2.04
CA LYS A 77 19.80 -14.53 -0.92
C LYS A 77 18.58 -14.75 -0.02
N ASP A 78 17.81 -13.70 0.24
CA ASP A 78 16.58 -13.80 1.03
C ASP A 78 15.53 -14.70 0.34
N LEU A 79 15.38 -14.58 -0.99
CA LEU A 79 14.43 -15.36 -1.79
C LEU A 79 14.88 -16.76 -2.17
N ARG A 80 16.16 -17.12 -1.96
CA ARG A 80 16.74 -18.42 -2.32
C ARG A 80 17.24 -19.21 -1.11
N ASP A 81 16.64 -19.02 0.06
CA ASP A 81 17.01 -19.73 1.29
C ASP A 81 16.35 -21.12 1.36
N PRO A 82 17.15 -22.21 1.42
CA PRO A 82 16.62 -23.58 1.39
C PRO A 82 15.72 -23.93 2.59
N ALA A 83 16.05 -23.43 3.78
CA ALA A 83 15.29 -23.74 4.99
C ALA A 83 13.91 -23.07 4.96
N ARG A 84 13.83 -21.82 4.50
CA ARG A 84 12.55 -21.12 4.29
C ARG A 84 11.74 -21.77 3.18
N TRP A 85 12.37 -22.20 2.09
CA TRP A 85 11.70 -22.88 0.98
C TRP A 85 11.03 -24.17 1.45
N GLU A 86 11.78 -25.01 2.15
CA GLU A 86 11.25 -26.24 2.74
C GLU A 86 10.07 -25.95 3.69
N ALA A 87 10.22 -24.97 4.58
CA ALA A 87 9.17 -24.60 5.53
C ALA A 87 7.89 -24.09 4.83
N PHE A 88 8.04 -23.25 3.80
CA PHE A 88 6.93 -22.77 2.98
C PHE A 88 6.23 -23.91 2.26
N TYR A 89 6.99 -24.77 1.58
CA TYR A 89 6.44 -25.83 0.76
C TYR A 89 5.68 -26.87 1.61
N ARG A 90 6.23 -27.24 2.78
CA ARG A 90 5.52 -28.10 3.76
C ARG A 90 4.22 -27.48 4.25
N ALA A 91 4.21 -26.17 4.52
CA ALA A 91 3.00 -25.47 4.90
C ALA A 91 1.94 -25.47 3.77
N GLN A 92 2.36 -25.32 2.52
CA GLN A 92 1.48 -25.40 1.36
C GLN A 92 0.92 -26.81 1.16
N GLN A 93 1.75 -27.86 1.30
CA GLN A 93 1.31 -29.26 1.25
C GLN A 93 0.24 -29.55 2.33
N ALA A 94 0.43 -29.04 3.54
CA ALA A 94 -0.53 -29.22 4.63
C ALA A 94 -1.86 -28.50 4.37
N ARG A 95 -1.83 -27.31 3.73
CA ARG A 95 -3.02 -26.54 3.37
C ARG A 95 -3.78 -27.11 2.17
N HIS A 96 -3.06 -27.78 1.27
CA HIS A 96 -3.59 -28.30 0.01
C HIS A 96 -3.21 -29.77 -0.21
N PRO A 97 -3.73 -30.72 0.61
CA PRO A 97 -3.37 -32.13 0.50
C PRO A 97 -3.63 -32.69 -0.90
N GLY A 98 -2.59 -33.25 -1.52
CA GLY A 98 -2.67 -33.88 -2.84
C GLY A 98 -2.54 -32.95 -4.05
N LEU A 99 -2.46 -31.63 -3.85
CA LEU A 99 -2.21 -30.68 -4.96
C LEU A 99 -0.73 -30.47 -5.25
N LEU A 100 0.14 -30.67 -4.26
CA LEU A 100 1.60 -30.54 -4.42
C LEU A 100 2.30 -31.90 -4.34
N PRO A 101 3.37 -32.12 -5.14
CA PRO A 101 4.26 -33.28 -5.03
C PRO A 101 4.69 -33.57 -3.59
N ARG A 102 4.90 -34.85 -3.24
CA ARG A 102 5.40 -35.25 -1.91
C ARG A 102 6.83 -34.76 -1.67
N ASP A 103 7.67 -34.93 -2.68
CA ASP A 103 9.04 -34.46 -2.65
C ASP A 103 9.08 -32.94 -2.83
N ILE A 104 9.92 -32.29 -2.04
CA ILE A 104 10.11 -30.84 -2.11
C ILE A 104 11.06 -30.58 -3.29
N PRO A 105 10.65 -29.79 -4.29
CA PRO A 105 11.52 -29.44 -5.40
C PRO A 105 12.71 -28.60 -4.90
N PRO A 106 13.80 -28.48 -5.68
CA PRO A 106 14.87 -27.56 -5.35
C PRO A 106 14.35 -26.13 -5.19
N VAL A 107 15.11 -25.31 -4.45
CA VAL A 107 14.82 -23.88 -4.30
C VAL A 107 14.73 -23.24 -5.69
N PRO A 108 13.69 -22.45 -5.98
CA PRO A 108 13.56 -21.82 -7.28
C PRO A 108 14.66 -20.80 -7.54
N GLU A 109 15.16 -20.78 -8.77
CA GLU A 109 16.10 -19.76 -9.25
C GLU A 109 15.34 -18.46 -9.55
N ILE A 110 15.09 -17.67 -8.51
CA ILE A 110 14.40 -16.37 -8.61
C ILE A 110 15.39 -15.28 -8.95
N ASP A 111 15.17 -14.56 -10.05
CA ASP A 111 15.82 -13.28 -10.33
C ASP A 111 15.12 -12.15 -9.56
N GLY A 112 15.65 -11.84 -8.37
CA GLY A 112 15.13 -10.79 -7.52
C GLY A 112 15.29 -9.38 -8.10
N GLU A 113 16.25 -9.15 -9.00
CA GLU A 113 16.43 -7.84 -9.63
C GLU A 113 15.38 -7.62 -10.73
N TRP A 114 15.19 -8.61 -11.59
CA TRP A 114 14.11 -8.56 -12.58
C TRP A 114 12.73 -8.39 -11.90
N LEU A 115 12.45 -9.21 -10.88
CA LEU A 115 11.19 -9.14 -10.14
C LEU A 115 10.99 -7.76 -9.48
N PHE A 116 12.05 -7.18 -8.92
CA PHE A 116 12.01 -5.84 -8.35
C PHE A 116 11.54 -4.81 -9.37
N PHE A 117 12.17 -4.76 -10.55
CA PHE A 117 11.84 -3.77 -11.56
C PHE A 117 10.47 -4.00 -12.20
N ASP A 118 10.04 -5.24 -12.36
CA ASP A 118 8.68 -5.55 -12.82
C ASP A 118 7.62 -5.03 -11.83
N MET A 119 7.80 -5.29 -10.54
CA MET A 119 6.94 -4.74 -9.48
C MET A 119 6.91 -3.20 -9.49
N MET A 120 8.07 -2.55 -9.62
CA MET A 120 8.16 -1.09 -9.65
C MET A 120 7.50 -0.49 -10.89
N SER A 121 7.59 -1.18 -12.04
CA SER A 121 6.93 -0.78 -13.28
C SER A 121 5.40 -0.86 -13.15
N ALA A 122 4.88 -1.98 -12.62
CA ALA A 122 3.45 -2.14 -12.37
C ALA A 122 2.89 -1.06 -11.43
N ALA A 123 3.62 -0.74 -10.36
CA ALA A 123 3.26 0.27 -9.36
C ALA A 123 3.37 1.72 -9.83
N ARG A 124 3.45 1.99 -11.15
CA ARG A 124 3.38 3.34 -11.74
C ARG A 124 2.06 3.66 -12.41
N SER A 125 1.27 2.63 -12.73
CA SER A 125 0.00 2.82 -13.41
C SER A 125 -1.05 3.30 -12.40
N PRO A 126 -1.66 4.49 -12.58
CA PRO A 126 -2.71 4.97 -11.67
C PRO A 126 -3.90 4.01 -11.63
N ASP A 127 -4.45 3.77 -10.44
CA ASP A 127 -5.66 2.96 -10.31
C ASP A 127 -6.86 3.70 -10.95
N PRO A 128 -7.65 3.05 -11.82
CA PRO A 128 -8.70 3.70 -12.58
C PRO A 128 -9.86 4.25 -11.74
N TRP A 129 -10.03 3.77 -10.50
CA TRP A 129 -11.07 4.22 -9.59
C TRP A 129 -10.55 5.21 -8.56
N MET A 130 -9.41 4.90 -7.94
CA MET A 130 -8.85 5.71 -6.87
C MET A 130 -8.21 7.00 -7.40
N PHE A 131 -7.59 6.98 -8.58
CA PHE A 131 -6.94 8.19 -9.11
C PHE A 131 -7.94 9.31 -9.43
N PRO A 132 -9.09 9.09 -10.11
CA PRO A 132 -10.13 10.10 -10.24
C PRO A 132 -10.70 10.55 -8.88
N ALA A 133 -10.91 9.62 -7.94
CA ALA A 133 -11.39 9.96 -6.60
C ALA A 133 -10.41 10.90 -5.88
N LEU A 134 -9.10 10.65 -5.97
CA LEU A 134 -8.05 11.48 -5.39
C LEU A 134 -8.06 12.90 -5.97
N LYS A 135 -8.27 13.05 -7.29
CA LYS A 135 -8.43 14.36 -7.93
C LYS A 135 -9.66 15.10 -7.40
N SER A 136 -10.79 14.41 -7.29
CA SER A 136 -12.03 15.00 -6.75
C SER A 136 -11.88 15.42 -5.29
N LEU A 137 -11.21 14.60 -4.47
CA LEU A 137 -10.90 14.93 -3.08
C LEU A 137 -10.03 16.19 -2.98
N LYS A 138 -8.94 16.26 -3.76
CA LYS A 138 -8.06 17.43 -3.81
C LYS A 138 -8.79 18.69 -4.27
N ALA A 139 -9.55 18.59 -5.36
CA ALA A 139 -10.32 19.71 -5.92
C ALA A 139 -11.43 20.21 -4.97
N SER A 140 -11.97 19.34 -4.11
CA SER A 140 -12.99 19.75 -3.14
C SER A 140 -12.49 20.75 -2.10
N GLY A 141 -11.18 20.73 -1.78
CA GLY A 141 -10.60 21.55 -0.72
C GLY A 141 -11.03 21.17 0.70
N LYS A 142 -11.86 20.13 0.90
CA LYS A 142 -12.50 19.82 2.21
C LYS A 142 -11.67 18.96 3.16
N TYR A 143 -10.60 18.33 2.67
CA TYR A 143 -9.81 17.35 3.41
C TYR A 143 -8.33 17.60 3.20
N ILE A 144 -7.50 17.38 4.21
CA ILE A 144 -6.06 17.20 3.98
C ILE A 144 -5.89 15.85 3.28
N VAL A 145 -5.38 15.86 2.06
CA VAL A 145 -5.15 14.64 1.28
C VAL A 145 -3.70 14.23 1.51
N ALA A 146 -3.45 13.12 2.19
CA ALA A 146 -2.11 12.71 2.62
C ALA A 146 -1.75 11.30 2.15
N ALA A 147 -0.45 11.00 2.08
CA ALA A 147 0.06 9.67 1.76
C ALA A 147 1.01 9.14 2.85
N LEU A 148 0.94 7.82 3.09
CA LEU A 148 1.85 7.06 3.94
C LEU A 148 2.18 5.73 3.25
N SER A 149 3.40 5.63 2.72
CA SER A 149 3.76 4.49 1.88
C SER A 149 5.13 3.90 2.22
N ASN A 150 5.21 2.58 2.15
CA ASN A 150 6.48 1.87 2.11
C ASN A 150 7.05 2.04 0.69
N THR A 151 8.15 2.77 0.57
CA THR A 151 8.75 3.20 -0.70
C THR A 151 10.25 2.94 -0.67
N VAL A 152 10.90 3.06 -1.82
CA VAL A 152 12.35 2.96 -2.00
C VAL A 152 12.94 4.28 -2.49
N ILE A 153 14.26 4.46 -2.35
CA ILE A 153 15.01 5.56 -2.97
C ILE A 153 15.76 5.00 -4.18
N PHE A 154 15.46 5.53 -5.36
CA PHE A 154 16.16 5.15 -6.60
C PHE A 154 17.50 5.90 -6.71
N PRO A 155 18.52 5.30 -7.37
CA PRO A 155 19.76 6.00 -7.68
C PRO A 155 19.51 7.28 -8.49
N PRO A 156 20.31 8.35 -8.30
CA PRO A 156 20.10 9.65 -8.96
C PRO A 156 19.95 9.60 -10.49
N ASP A 157 20.68 8.70 -11.14
CA ASP A 157 20.74 8.49 -12.58
C ASP A 157 19.63 7.56 -13.11
N HIS A 158 18.82 6.97 -12.23
CA HIS A 158 17.71 6.12 -12.63
C HIS A 158 16.54 6.97 -13.14
N GLU A 159 15.83 6.49 -14.17
CA GLU A 159 14.61 7.13 -14.72
C GLU A 159 13.47 7.32 -13.69
N TYR A 160 13.58 6.66 -12.54
CA TYR A 160 12.60 6.62 -11.47
C TYR A 160 13.03 7.48 -10.28
N SER A 161 14.22 8.08 -10.36
CA SER A 161 14.69 9.08 -9.43
C SER A 161 13.76 10.28 -9.44
N LEU A 162 13.49 10.78 -8.24
CA LEU A 162 12.67 11.97 -8.03
C LEU A 162 13.52 13.18 -7.63
N GLU A 163 14.85 13.07 -7.72
CA GLU A 163 15.75 14.18 -7.47
C GLU A 163 15.46 15.33 -8.45
N GLY A 164 14.82 16.38 -7.93
CA GLY A 164 14.62 17.66 -8.62
C GLY A 164 13.17 18.09 -8.83
N ASP A 165 12.18 17.17 -8.83
CA ASP A 165 10.77 17.57 -8.96
C ASP A 165 9.78 16.51 -8.45
N PHE A 166 9.54 16.55 -7.13
CA PHE A 166 8.58 15.71 -6.43
C PHE A 166 7.16 15.75 -7.01
N PHE A 167 6.80 16.83 -7.75
CA PHE A 167 5.47 17.08 -8.28
C PHE A 167 5.30 16.68 -9.76
N LYS A 168 6.34 16.19 -10.44
CA LYS A 168 6.20 15.60 -11.79
C LYS A 168 5.34 14.34 -11.82
N ASP A 169 5.29 13.62 -10.71
CA ASP A 169 4.43 12.45 -10.59
C ASP A 169 2.96 12.89 -10.45
N PRO A 170 2.07 12.46 -11.38
CA PRO A 170 0.69 12.92 -11.42
C PRO A 170 -0.15 12.46 -10.22
N VAL A 171 0.28 11.40 -9.52
CA VAL A 171 -0.37 10.93 -8.30
C VAL A 171 0.18 11.68 -7.09
N ARG A 172 1.51 11.80 -6.97
CA ARG A 172 2.15 12.46 -5.81
C ARG A 172 1.77 13.93 -5.68
N SER A 173 1.57 14.62 -6.80
CA SER A 173 1.19 16.03 -6.82
C SER A 173 -0.18 16.34 -6.21
N LEU A 174 -1.01 15.31 -5.97
CA LEU A 174 -2.33 15.48 -5.37
C LEU A 174 -2.27 15.55 -3.84
N PHE A 175 -1.17 15.12 -3.20
CA PHE A 175 -1.06 15.10 -1.75
C PHE A 175 -0.59 16.44 -1.17
N ASP A 176 -1.24 16.87 -0.09
CA ASP A 176 -0.82 17.96 0.80
C ASP A 176 0.38 17.55 1.66
N VAL A 177 0.42 16.26 2.08
CA VAL A 177 1.47 15.67 2.92
C VAL A 177 1.84 14.30 2.40
N PHE A 178 3.14 13.98 2.32
CA PHE A 178 3.61 12.67 1.87
C PHE A 178 4.68 12.12 2.83
N VAL A 179 4.43 10.95 3.41
CA VAL A 179 5.38 10.23 4.27
C VAL A 179 5.90 9.02 3.51
N SER A 180 7.18 9.08 3.17
CA SER A 180 7.92 8.01 2.50
C SER A 180 8.78 7.26 3.52
N SER A 181 8.57 5.95 3.66
CA SER A 181 9.30 5.10 4.61
C SER A 181 10.83 5.25 4.51
N ALA A 182 11.36 5.21 3.29
CA ALA A 182 12.80 5.24 3.05
C ALA A 182 13.45 6.58 3.38
N HIS A 183 12.70 7.68 3.32
CA HIS A 183 13.21 9.00 3.69
C HIS A 183 13.13 9.26 5.19
N VAL A 184 12.25 8.56 5.91
CA VAL A 184 12.04 8.77 7.35
C VAL A 184 12.65 7.67 8.22
N GLY A 185 13.16 6.59 7.62
CA GLY A 185 13.79 5.50 8.37
C GLY A 185 12.82 4.62 9.16
N LEU A 186 11.54 4.61 8.77
CA LEU A 186 10.48 3.85 9.46
C LEU A 186 9.63 3.13 8.42
N ARG A 187 8.99 2.02 8.80
CA ARG A 187 8.20 1.20 7.88
C ARG A 187 6.88 0.78 8.49
N LYS A 188 5.80 0.74 7.70
CA LYS A 188 4.58 0.03 8.11
C LYS A 188 4.90 -1.46 8.28
N PRO A 189 4.37 -2.16 9.31
CA PRO A 189 3.36 -1.73 10.27
C PRO A 189 3.91 -1.22 11.62
N ASP A 190 5.15 -0.73 11.72
CA ASP A 190 5.69 -0.17 12.98
C ASP A 190 4.81 1.00 13.46
N PRO A 191 4.28 0.98 14.70
CA PRO A 191 3.47 2.07 15.25
C PRO A 191 4.08 3.46 15.12
N LYS A 192 5.41 3.57 15.15
CA LYS A 192 6.14 4.85 15.04
C LYS A 192 5.87 5.56 13.71
N ILE A 193 5.67 4.85 12.61
CA ILE A 193 5.42 5.50 11.31
C ILE A 193 4.03 6.15 11.27
N TYR A 194 3.04 5.58 11.96
CA TYR A 194 1.70 6.14 12.07
C TYR A 194 1.68 7.37 12.98
N GLN A 195 2.44 7.33 14.08
CA GLN A 195 2.65 8.50 14.94
C GLN A 195 3.31 9.65 14.16
N LEU A 196 4.37 9.35 13.41
CA LEU A 196 5.02 10.33 12.53
C LEU A 196 4.04 10.88 11.49
N ALA A 197 3.21 10.03 10.87
CA ALA A 197 2.21 10.48 9.91
C ALA A 197 1.20 11.47 10.53
N LEU A 198 0.71 11.17 11.74
CA LEU A 198 -0.16 12.07 12.52
C LEU A 198 0.53 13.41 12.81
N GLU A 199 1.78 13.39 13.27
CA GLU A 199 2.57 14.60 13.52
C GLU A 199 2.73 15.46 12.26
N LYS A 200 3.02 14.84 11.10
CA LYS A 200 3.19 15.57 9.84
C LYS A 200 1.90 16.21 9.35
N VAL A 201 0.76 15.54 9.46
CA VAL A 201 -0.53 16.12 9.05
C VAL A 201 -1.02 17.18 10.04
N ASP A 202 -0.77 17.03 11.35
CA ASP A 202 -1.07 18.06 12.35
C ASP A 202 -0.21 19.32 12.11
N ALA A 203 1.09 19.14 11.86
CA ALA A 203 1.98 20.26 11.52
C ALA A 203 1.51 21.00 10.26
N PHE A 204 1.11 20.27 9.21
CA PHE A 204 0.53 20.86 8.01
C PHE A 204 -0.75 21.65 8.31
N ALA A 205 -1.68 21.08 9.08
CA ALA A 205 -2.92 21.75 9.47
C ALA A 205 -2.63 23.06 10.21
N ARG A 206 -1.77 23.02 11.24
CA ARG A 206 -1.42 24.20 12.05
C ARG A 206 -0.72 25.29 11.23
N ALA A 207 0.21 24.92 10.36
CA ALA A 207 0.91 25.86 9.48
C ALA A 207 -0.05 26.59 8.53
N ASN A 208 -1.15 25.94 8.14
CA ASN A 208 -2.14 26.48 7.22
C ASN A 208 -3.42 26.99 7.91
N ALA A 209 -3.45 27.05 9.25
CA ALA A 209 -4.65 27.40 10.01
C ALA A 209 -5.18 28.81 9.72
N GLN A 210 -4.32 29.73 9.25
CA GLN A 210 -4.67 31.10 8.90
C GLN A 210 -5.06 31.30 7.43
N THR A 211 -5.11 30.23 6.63
CA THR A 211 -5.70 30.28 5.29
C THR A 211 -7.23 30.28 5.38
N ASP A 212 -7.93 30.67 4.32
CA ASP A 212 -9.40 30.59 4.29
C ASP A 212 -9.88 29.14 4.51
N ARG A 213 -9.26 28.18 3.81
CA ARG A 213 -9.50 26.74 3.98
C ARG A 213 -9.22 26.27 5.40
N GLY A 214 -8.11 26.70 6.00
CA GLY A 214 -7.72 26.33 7.36
C GLY A 214 -8.65 26.87 8.44
N ARG A 215 -9.16 28.09 8.27
CA ARG A 215 -10.19 28.67 9.15
C ARG A 215 -11.51 27.94 9.02
N GLU A 216 -11.97 27.69 7.80
CA GLU A 216 -13.23 26.97 7.52
C GLU A 216 -13.21 25.55 8.12
N LEU A 217 -12.09 24.85 8.02
CA LEU A 217 -11.94 23.47 8.47
C LEU A 217 -11.43 23.32 9.91
N GLY A 218 -11.28 24.43 10.66
CA GLY A 218 -10.88 24.40 12.06
C GLY A 218 -9.48 23.81 12.30
N TRP A 219 -8.52 24.06 11.41
CA TRP A 219 -7.16 23.52 11.52
C TRP A 219 -6.34 24.10 12.68
N ALA A 220 -6.78 25.20 13.30
CA ALA A 220 -6.17 25.75 14.51
C ALA A 220 -6.23 24.77 15.70
N GLU A 221 -7.27 23.93 15.76
CA GLU A 221 -7.42 22.88 16.78
C GLU A 221 -6.44 21.72 16.59
N GLY A 222 -5.79 21.63 15.43
CA GLY A 222 -4.96 20.51 15.04
C GLY A 222 -5.74 19.30 14.51
N VAL A 223 -5.00 18.22 14.29
CA VAL A 223 -5.48 16.92 13.83
C VAL A 223 -5.20 15.87 14.90
N HIS A 224 -6.21 15.09 15.27
CA HIS A 224 -6.08 13.96 16.20
C HIS A 224 -6.21 12.64 15.43
N ALA A 225 -5.86 11.52 16.07
CA ALA A 225 -5.86 10.20 15.43
C ALA A 225 -7.25 9.84 14.87
N GLU A 226 -8.33 10.15 15.60
CA GLU A 226 -9.70 9.91 15.19
C GLU A 226 -10.18 10.77 14.00
N ASP A 227 -9.46 11.85 13.70
CA ASP A 227 -9.72 12.73 12.54
C ASP A 227 -9.15 12.16 11.23
N ILE A 228 -8.43 11.02 11.29
CA ILE A 228 -7.77 10.39 10.14
C ILE A 228 -8.53 9.13 9.72
N VAL A 229 -8.83 9.03 8.41
CA VAL A 229 -9.18 7.75 7.77
C VAL A 229 -8.02 7.28 6.90
N PHE A 230 -7.54 6.06 7.13
CA PHE A 230 -6.42 5.47 6.41
C PHE A 230 -6.86 4.35 5.45
N LEU A 231 -6.40 4.42 4.20
CA LEU A 231 -6.67 3.44 3.14
C LEU A 231 -5.42 2.65 2.81
N ASP A 232 -5.50 1.33 2.85
CA ASP A 232 -4.37 0.43 2.58
C ASP A 232 -4.89 -0.92 2.05
N ASP A 233 -4.12 -1.56 1.18
CA ASP A 233 -4.42 -2.86 0.58
C ASP A 233 -3.80 -4.03 1.38
N ILE A 234 -3.10 -3.77 2.49
CA ILE A 234 -2.50 -4.76 3.40
C ILE A 234 -3.18 -4.72 4.77
N GLY A 235 -3.68 -5.88 5.22
CA GLY A 235 -4.49 -5.97 6.45
C GLY A 235 -3.72 -5.67 7.73
N GLU A 236 -2.44 -6.05 7.79
CA GLU A 236 -1.59 -5.80 8.95
C GLU A 236 -1.31 -4.30 9.14
N ASN A 237 -1.08 -3.57 8.05
CA ASN A 237 -0.94 -2.11 8.07
C ASN A 237 -2.18 -1.43 8.64
N LEU A 238 -3.38 -1.87 8.21
CA LEU A 238 -4.64 -1.33 8.74
C LEU A 238 -4.84 -1.68 10.22
N LYS A 239 -4.41 -2.86 10.65
CA LYS A 239 -4.49 -3.26 12.06
C LYS A 239 -3.61 -2.35 12.93
N ALA A 240 -2.39 -2.05 12.51
CA ALA A 240 -1.51 -1.12 13.21
C ALA A 240 -2.06 0.32 13.22
N ALA A 241 -2.63 0.77 12.11
CA ALA A 241 -3.31 2.06 12.02
C ALA A 241 -4.49 2.17 13.00
N LYS A 242 -5.36 1.15 13.06
CA LYS A 242 -6.47 1.09 14.04
C LYS A 242 -5.97 1.16 15.48
N ASN A 243 -4.89 0.46 15.80
CA ASN A 243 -4.29 0.50 17.14
C ASN A 243 -3.73 1.89 17.51
N THR A 244 -3.42 2.72 16.51
CA THR A 244 -3.00 4.12 16.69
C THR A 244 -4.20 5.07 16.84
N GLY A 245 -5.42 4.60 16.61
CA GLY A 245 -6.66 5.38 16.71
C GLY A 245 -7.21 5.86 15.37
N PHE A 246 -6.61 5.46 14.23
CA PHE A 246 -7.11 5.85 12.92
C PHE A 246 -8.38 5.07 12.57
N GLN A 247 -9.31 5.73 11.89
CA GLN A 247 -10.33 5.03 11.11
C GLN A 247 -9.65 4.39 9.89
N THR A 248 -10.21 3.32 9.35
CA THR A 248 -9.57 2.60 8.24
C THR A 248 -10.55 2.10 7.22
N ILE A 249 -10.18 2.16 5.94
CA ILE A 249 -10.89 1.52 4.84
C ILE A 249 -9.94 0.51 4.18
N LYS A 250 -10.39 -0.72 4.03
CA LYS A 250 -9.65 -1.74 3.30
C LYS A 250 -9.83 -1.53 1.80
N VAL A 251 -8.74 -1.53 1.05
CA VAL A 251 -8.79 -1.58 -0.42
C VAL A 251 -8.59 -3.04 -0.85
N PRO A 252 -9.62 -3.74 -1.34
CA PRO A 252 -9.44 -5.11 -1.80
C PRO A 252 -8.77 -5.11 -3.17
N LEU A 253 -7.84 -6.05 -3.37
CA LEU A 253 -7.13 -6.21 -4.64
C LEU A 253 -8.11 -6.39 -5.81
N GLY A 254 -7.95 -5.58 -6.86
CA GLY A 254 -8.83 -5.58 -8.03
C GLY A 254 -10.22 -4.98 -7.80
N LYS A 255 -10.50 -4.43 -6.61
CA LYS A 255 -11.81 -3.88 -6.24
C LYS A 255 -11.73 -2.51 -5.56
N ALA A 256 -10.82 -1.65 -6.04
CA ALA A 256 -10.66 -0.30 -5.52
C ALA A 256 -11.97 0.52 -5.52
N PHE A 257 -12.90 0.21 -6.45
CA PHE A 257 -14.24 0.82 -6.48
C PHE A 257 -15.03 0.64 -5.17
N GLU A 258 -14.89 -0.48 -4.45
CA GLU A 258 -15.58 -0.70 -3.18
C GLU A 258 -15.08 0.29 -2.10
N ALA A 259 -13.78 0.59 -2.11
CA ALA A 259 -13.18 1.58 -1.23
C ALA A 259 -13.57 3.03 -1.62
N VAL A 260 -13.69 3.31 -2.92
CA VAL A 260 -14.20 4.61 -3.41
C VAL A 260 -15.64 4.83 -2.97
N GLU A 261 -16.52 3.84 -3.09
CA GLU A 261 -17.91 3.95 -2.62
C GLU A 261 -18.00 4.19 -1.10
N GLU A 262 -17.11 3.57 -0.32
CA GLU A 262 -17.03 3.85 1.12
C GLU A 262 -16.55 5.28 1.40
N LEU A 263 -15.58 5.77 0.64
CA LEU A 263 -15.17 7.17 0.70
C LEU A 263 -16.31 8.13 0.31
N GLU A 264 -17.13 7.81 -0.69
CA GLU A 264 -18.30 8.62 -1.05
C GLU A 264 -19.30 8.69 0.10
N ARG A 265 -19.59 7.55 0.75
CA ARG A 265 -20.47 7.51 1.92
C ARG A 265 -19.92 8.34 3.08
N LEU A 266 -18.62 8.25 3.33
CA LEU A 266 -17.95 8.95 4.43
C LEU A 266 -17.87 10.46 4.19
N THR A 267 -17.58 10.87 2.97
CA THR A 267 -17.32 12.27 2.61
C THR A 267 -18.57 13.02 2.15
N GLY A 268 -19.55 12.31 1.60
CA GLY A 268 -20.70 12.87 0.89
C GLY A 268 -20.34 13.51 -0.46
N LEU A 269 -19.13 13.27 -0.97
CA LEU A 269 -18.69 13.72 -2.29
C LEU A 269 -19.01 12.65 -3.34
N ALA A 270 -19.26 13.10 -4.58
CA ALA A 270 -19.24 12.21 -5.74
C ALA A 270 -17.78 12.00 -6.15
N LEU A 271 -17.26 10.79 -5.93
CA LEU A 271 -15.87 10.41 -6.16
C LEU A 271 -15.75 9.36 -7.27
N ALA A 272 -16.76 8.51 -7.44
CA ALA A 272 -16.81 7.54 -8.51
C ALA A 272 -16.92 8.27 -9.86
N SER A 273 -16.04 7.91 -10.79
CA SER A 273 -16.17 8.34 -12.17
C SER A 273 -17.11 7.40 -12.93
N ASN A 274 -17.43 7.73 -14.20
CA ASN A 274 -18.19 6.85 -15.09
C ASN A 274 -17.40 5.60 -15.55
N HIS A 275 -16.32 5.23 -14.86
CA HIS A 275 -15.56 4.03 -15.19
C HIS A 275 -16.50 2.81 -15.11
N PRO A 276 -16.53 1.92 -16.12
CA PRO A 276 -17.38 0.75 -16.07
C PRO A 276 -16.93 -0.13 -14.90
N LYS A 277 -17.87 -0.54 -14.05
CA LYS A 277 -17.70 -1.66 -13.12
C LYS A 277 -17.63 -2.91 -13.97
N ILE A 278 -16.44 -3.27 -14.47
CA ILE A 278 -16.24 -4.49 -15.26
C ILE A 278 -16.40 -5.66 -14.28
N PRO A 279 -17.50 -6.43 -14.34
CA PRO A 279 -17.63 -7.60 -13.51
C PRO A 279 -16.61 -8.63 -14.02
N ILE A 280 -15.79 -9.20 -13.14
CA ILE A 280 -15.16 -10.48 -13.46
C ILE A 280 -16.29 -11.51 -13.43
N THR A 281 -16.78 -11.90 -14.61
CA THR A 281 -17.76 -12.97 -14.72
C THR A 281 -17.06 -14.28 -14.32
N PRO A 282 -17.49 -14.99 -13.27
CA PRO A 282 -16.93 -16.30 -12.95
C PRO A 282 -17.11 -17.24 -14.13
N ASP A 283 -16.07 -18.00 -14.49
CA ASP A 283 -16.23 -19.07 -15.47
C ASP A 283 -16.97 -20.25 -14.83
N TYR A 284 -18.29 -20.29 -15.02
CA TYR A 284 -19.15 -21.39 -14.58
C TYR A 284 -19.03 -22.65 -15.47
N HIS A 285 -18.20 -22.64 -16.51
CA HIS A 285 -18.01 -23.80 -17.40
C HIS A 285 -17.01 -24.82 -16.86
N VAL A 286 -16.26 -24.51 -15.80
CA VAL A 286 -15.52 -25.52 -15.05
C VAL A 286 -16.52 -26.34 -14.24
N LYS A 287 -17.03 -27.43 -14.82
CA LYS A 287 -17.80 -28.43 -14.06
C LYS A 287 -17.01 -28.81 -12.82
N ALA A 288 -17.60 -28.60 -11.64
CA ALA A 288 -17.11 -29.19 -10.41
C ALA A 288 -16.89 -30.69 -10.68
N LYS A 289 -15.64 -31.14 -10.62
CA LYS A 289 -15.35 -32.56 -10.52
C LYS A 289 -15.83 -32.98 -9.13
N ILE A 290 -17.04 -33.53 -9.09
CA ILE A 290 -17.56 -34.30 -7.95
C ILE A 290 -16.69 -35.55 -7.82
#